data_AF-A0A2A4W4A1-F1
#
_entry.id   AF-A0A2A4W4A1-F1
#
_cell.length_a   1.000
_cell.length_b   1.000
_cell.length_c   1.000
_cell.angle_alpha   90.00
_cell.angle_beta   90.00
_cell.angle_gamma   90.00
#
_symmetry.space_group_name_H-M   'P 1'
#
loop_
_entity.id
_entity.type
_entity.pdbx_description
1 polymer ?
#
loop_
_entity_poly.entity_id
_entity_poly.type
_entity_poly.pdbx_seq_one_letter_code
_entity_poly.pdbx_strand_id
1 'polypeptide(L)'
;MIFYKRIFYKSNPIAKLSAKMILAIKVILLSCTVASASLYADVFPMPISSNVSESADIPKLGLDMQKVEAQFGEPTQRLDSVGEPPITRWIYPTFTVFFEHDKVLHSVIHRS
;
A
#
# COMPACT_ATOMS: atom_id res chain seq x y z
N MET A 1 -48.10 -71.83 33.83
CA MET A 1 -48.38 -70.55 34.54
C MET A 1 -47.22 -70.34 35.51
N ILE A 2 -46.38 -69.30 35.53
CA ILE A 2 -46.54 -67.81 35.46
C ILE A 2 -45.13 -67.24 35.13
N PHE A 3 -44.89 -66.51 34.02
CA PHE A 3 -44.93 -65.06 33.79
C PHE A 3 -44.02 -64.12 34.64
N TYR A 4 -43.31 -63.24 33.90
CA TYR A 4 -42.66 -61.95 34.26
C TYR A 4 -41.19 -61.91 34.71
N LYS A 5 -40.30 -61.83 33.71
CA LYS A 5 -38.99 -61.17 33.82
C LYS A 5 -39.14 -59.70 33.45
N ARG A 6 -39.49 -58.84 34.41
CA ARG A 6 -39.45 -57.37 34.24
C ARG A 6 -39.04 -56.71 35.55
N ILE A 7 -37.72 -56.60 35.76
CA ILE A 7 -37.16 -55.88 36.91
C ILE A 7 -36.28 -54.75 36.38
N PHE A 8 -36.87 -53.57 36.37
CA PHE A 8 -36.29 -52.27 36.67
C PHE A 8 -34.83 -52.00 36.24
N TYR A 9 -34.70 -51.25 35.15
CA TYR A 9 -33.54 -50.43 34.84
C TYR A 9 -33.37 -49.34 35.92
N LYS A 10 -32.54 -49.61 36.94
CA LYS A 10 -32.16 -48.64 37.97
C LYS A 10 -31.25 -47.58 37.33
N SER A 11 -31.82 -46.41 37.02
CA SER A 11 -31.07 -45.35 36.38
C SER A 11 -30.16 -44.65 37.40
N ASN A 12 -28.85 -44.89 37.32
CA ASN A 12 -27.85 -44.28 38.19
C ASN A 12 -27.72 -42.76 37.90
N PRO A 13 -28.07 -41.87 38.86
CA PRO A 13 -28.07 -40.43 38.65
C PRO A 13 -26.64 -39.86 38.50
N ILE A 14 -25.65 -40.53 39.09
CA ILE A 14 -24.24 -40.12 39.08
C ILE A 14 -23.63 -40.22 37.68
N ALA A 15 -23.97 -41.27 36.92
CA ALA A 15 -23.53 -41.46 35.54
C ALA A 15 -24.17 -40.45 34.58
N LYS A 16 -25.42 -40.06 34.83
CA LYS A 16 -26.13 -39.03 34.04
C LYS A 16 -25.56 -37.63 34.30
N LEU A 17 -25.11 -37.35 35.52
CA LEU A 17 -24.51 -36.07 35.90
C LEU A 17 -23.11 -35.89 35.30
N SER A 18 -22.27 -36.94 35.29
CA SER A 18 -20.94 -36.87 34.64
C SER A 18 -21.05 -36.78 33.11
N ALA A 19 -22.00 -37.47 32.48
CA ALA A 19 -22.23 -37.39 31.04
C ALA A 19 -22.68 -36.00 30.57
N LYS A 20 -23.56 -35.33 31.33
CA LYS A 20 -23.95 -33.93 31.08
C LYS A 20 -22.78 -32.96 31.24
N MET A 21 -21.91 -33.21 32.23
CA MET A 21 -20.72 -32.40 32.50
C MET A 21 -19.68 -32.54 31.37
N ILE A 22 -19.46 -33.76 30.87
CA ILE A 22 -18.60 -34.06 29.71
C ILE A 22 -19.19 -33.43 28.43
N LEU A 23 -20.51 -33.44 28.26
CA LEU A 23 -21.19 -32.80 27.12
C LEU A 23 -21.02 -31.27 27.17
N ALA A 24 -21.17 -30.66 28.35
CA ALA A 24 -20.98 -29.21 28.53
C ALA A 24 -19.54 -28.77 28.24
N ILE A 25 -18.54 -29.55 28.67
CA ILE A 25 -17.12 -29.29 28.38
C ILE A 25 -16.84 -29.35 26.87
N LYS A 26 -17.41 -30.33 26.15
CA LYS A 26 -17.27 -30.43 24.69
C LYS A 26 -17.94 -29.26 23.97
N VAL A 27 -19.09 -28.77 24.45
CA VAL A 27 -19.79 -27.62 23.86
C VAL A 27 -19.00 -26.31 24.08
N ILE A 28 -18.34 -26.17 25.23
CA ILE A 28 -17.49 -25.01 25.55
C ILE A 28 -16.18 -25.04 24.76
N LEU A 29 -15.59 -26.21 24.54
CA LEU A 29 -14.37 -26.35 23.72
C LEU A 29 -14.65 -26.18 22.21
N LEU A 30 -15.86 -26.51 21.75
CA LEU A 30 -16.24 -26.42 20.34
C LEU A 30 -16.58 -24.97 19.90
N SER A 31 -16.87 -24.05 20.82
CA SER A 31 -17.23 -22.67 20.49
C SER A 31 -16.03 -21.73 20.31
N CYS A 32 -14.81 -22.18 20.62
CA CYS A 32 -13.64 -21.29 20.70
C CYS A 32 -12.84 -21.16 19.38
N THR A 33 -13.14 -21.96 18.34
CA THR A 33 -12.22 -22.10 17.18
C THR A 33 -12.60 -21.30 15.92
N VAL A 34 -13.57 -20.40 15.93
CA VAL A 34 -14.11 -19.80 14.67
C VAL A 34 -14.03 -18.26 14.62
N ALA A 35 -12.95 -17.67 15.12
CA ALA A 35 -12.69 -16.23 14.94
C ALA A 35 -11.34 -15.99 14.26
N SER A 36 -11.21 -16.44 13.01
CA SER A 36 -10.14 -15.98 12.11
C SER A 36 -10.75 -14.99 11.12
N ALA A 37 -10.79 -13.72 11.48
CA ALA A 37 -11.15 -12.65 10.55
C ALA A 37 -9.92 -12.33 9.70
N SER A 38 -9.94 -12.73 8.42
CA SER A 38 -8.94 -12.30 7.44
C SER A 38 -9.17 -10.82 7.12
N LEU A 39 -8.26 -9.95 7.56
CA LEU A 39 -8.22 -8.54 7.15
C LEU A 39 -7.77 -8.49 5.68
N TYR A 40 -8.70 -8.22 4.76
CA TYR A 40 -8.36 -7.88 3.37
C TYR A 40 -7.90 -6.42 3.34
N ALA A 41 -6.61 -6.20 3.08
CA ALA A 41 -6.11 -4.88 2.69
C ALA A 41 -6.21 -4.77 1.16
N ASP A 42 -7.05 -3.86 0.69
CA ASP A 42 -7.20 -3.57 -0.73
C ASP A 42 -6.07 -2.62 -1.16
N VAL A 43 -5.17 -3.12 -2.01
CA VAL A 43 -4.09 -2.31 -2.58
C VAL A 43 -4.62 -1.77 -3.89
N PHE A 44 -5.05 -0.51 -3.89
CA PHE A 44 -5.36 0.22 -5.11
C PHE A 44 -4.07 0.62 -5.82
N PRO A 45 -3.71 0.02 -6.97
CA PRO A 45 -2.61 0.52 -7.76
C PRO A 45 -3.01 1.89 -8.31
N MET A 46 -2.45 2.96 -7.76
CA MET A 46 -2.50 4.25 -8.42
C MET A 46 -1.69 4.13 -9.72
N PRO A 47 -2.28 4.39 -10.89
CA PRO A 47 -1.50 4.48 -12.11
C PRO A 47 -0.54 5.65 -11.93
N ILE A 48 0.76 5.34 -11.79
CA ILE A 48 1.81 6.35 -11.90
C ILE A 48 1.75 6.78 -13.35
N SER A 49 1.09 7.90 -13.62
CA SER A 49 1.09 8.47 -14.95
C SER A 49 2.48 9.02 -15.19
N SER A 50 3.36 8.19 -15.75
CA SER A 50 4.63 8.63 -16.32
C SER A 50 4.34 9.40 -17.60
N ASN A 51 3.64 10.54 -17.49
CA ASN A 51 3.65 11.57 -18.52
C ASN A 51 5.01 12.27 -18.50
N VAL A 52 6.09 11.49 -18.54
CA VAL A 52 7.35 11.97 -19.07
C VAL A 52 7.04 12.07 -20.55
N SER A 53 6.55 13.23 -20.96
CA SER A 53 6.48 13.58 -22.37
C SER A 53 7.87 13.26 -22.90
N GLU A 54 7.97 12.22 -23.71
CA GLU A 54 9.18 11.83 -24.41
C GLU A 54 9.41 12.83 -25.55
N SER A 55 9.29 14.13 -25.24
CA SER A 55 9.86 15.20 -26.02
C SER A 55 11.36 15.05 -25.85
N ALA A 56 12.01 14.47 -26.85
CA ALA A 56 13.46 14.36 -26.93
C ALA A 56 14.17 15.73 -26.77
N ASP A 57 13.42 16.83 -26.92
CA ASP A 57 13.90 18.20 -26.93
C ASP A 57 13.96 18.90 -25.55
N ILE A 58 13.70 18.20 -24.44
CA ILE A 58 13.85 18.80 -23.08
C ILE A 58 14.68 17.93 -22.13
N PRO A 59 15.35 18.56 -21.13
CA PRO A 59 16.06 17.83 -20.08
C PRO A 59 15.17 16.86 -19.31
N LYS A 60 15.64 15.63 -19.15
CA LYS A 60 14.95 14.59 -18.36
C LYS A 60 15.14 14.84 -16.85
N LEU A 61 14.17 14.36 -16.07
CA LEU A 61 14.24 14.37 -14.60
C LEU A 61 15.55 13.74 -14.10
N GLY A 62 16.19 14.38 -13.12
CA GLY A 62 17.42 13.91 -12.48
C GLY A 62 18.71 14.16 -13.26
N LEU A 63 18.68 14.79 -14.43
CA LEU A 63 19.88 15.17 -15.16
C LEU A 63 20.68 16.23 -14.39
N ASP A 64 22.01 16.23 -14.50
CA ASP A 64 22.89 17.24 -13.91
C ASP A 64 22.79 18.58 -14.66
N MET A 65 22.90 19.70 -13.93
CA MET A 65 22.98 21.05 -14.54
C MET A 65 24.05 21.14 -15.63
N GLN A 66 25.24 20.60 -15.40
CA GLN A 66 26.34 20.60 -16.38
C GLN A 66 25.99 19.77 -17.63
N LYS A 67 25.25 18.67 -17.46
CA LYS A 67 24.79 17.86 -18.60
C LYS A 67 23.70 18.57 -19.38
N VAL A 68 22.82 19.33 -18.70
CA VAL A 68 21.82 20.17 -19.37
C VAL A 68 22.53 21.21 -20.22
N GLU A 69 23.48 21.95 -19.65
CA GLU A 69 24.23 22.98 -20.38
C GLU A 69 25.03 22.38 -21.55
N ALA A 70 25.65 21.21 -21.37
CA ALA A 70 26.37 20.53 -22.44
C ALA A 70 25.47 20.03 -23.59
N GLN A 71 24.22 19.66 -23.31
CA GLN A 71 23.28 19.14 -24.32
C GLN A 71 22.45 20.24 -24.98
N PHE A 72 22.07 21.28 -24.23
CA PHE A 72 21.11 22.32 -24.65
C PHE A 72 21.75 23.71 -24.82
N GLY A 73 23.02 23.86 -24.45
CA GLY A 73 23.75 25.13 -24.49
C GLY A 73 23.50 26.01 -23.27
N GLU A 74 23.96 27.25 -23.34
CA GLU A 74 23.73 28.26 -22.30
C GLU A 74 22.25 28.67 -22.25
N PRO A 75 21.63 28.76 -21.06
CA PRO A 75 20.28 29.29 -20.93
C PRO A 75 20.26 30.80 -21.23
N THR A 76 19.14 31.28 -21.74
CA THR A 76 18.89 32.73 -21.95
C THR A 76 18.91 33.50 -20.64
N GLN A 77 18.44 32.88 -19.55
CA GLN A 77 18.44 33.49 -18.22
C GLN A 77 18.60 32.42 -17.13
N ARG A 78 19.44 32.70 -16.15
CA ARG A 78 19.53 31.94 -14.88
C ARG A 78 18.91 32.80 -13.78
N LEU A 79 17.88 32.29 -13.12
CA LEU A 79 17.27 32.93 -11.95
C LEU A 79 17.88 32.34 -10.67
N ASP A 80 18.02 33.19 -9.66
CA ASP A 80 18.52 32.78 -8.35
C ASP A 80 17.67 31.68 -7.70
N SER A 81 18.32 30.86 -6.88
CA SER A 81 17.66 29.81 -6.13
C SER A 81 16.72 30.40 -5.06
N VAL A 82 15.53 29.83 -4.91
CA VAL A 82 14.56 30.24 -3.88
C VAL A 82 14.15 29.04 -3.02
N GLY A 83 14.06 29.25 -1.69
CA GLY A 83 13.51 28.29 -0.73
C GLY A 83 14.51 27.26 -0.18
N GLU A 84 13.98 26.33 0.61
CA GLU A 84 14.67 25.16 1.17
C GLU A 84 13.78 23.93 0.96
N PRO A 85 14.16 22.94 0.12
CA PRO A 85 15.41 22.88 -0.64
C PRO A 85 15.50 23.98 -1.72
N PRO A 86 16.71 24.40 -2.11
CA PRO A 86 16.90 25.48 -3.08
C PRO A 86 16.44 25.06 -4.48
N ILE A 87 15.49 25.81 -5.04
CA ILE A 87 15.01 25.61 -6.40
C ILE A 87 15.58 26.69 -7.33
N THR A 88 16.44 26.27 -8.25
CA THR A 88 17.04 27.12 -9.30
C THR A 88 16.25 27.00 -10.59
N ARG A 89 16.12 28.09 -11.35
CA ARG A 89 15.37 28.08 -12.61
C ARG A 89 16.19 28.63 -13.75
N TRP A 90 16.30 27.86 -14.83
CA TRP A 90 16.94 28.29 -16.07
C TRP A 90 15.93 28.36 -17.20
N ILE A 91 15.96 29.46 -17.95
CA ILE A 91 15.04 29.75 -19.04
C ILE A 91 15.80 29.56 -20.36
N TYR A 92 15.27 28.69 -21.22
CA TYR A 92 15.67 28.51 -22.61
C TYR A 92 14.61 29.12 -23.54
N PRO A 93 14.89 29.28 -24.84
CA PRO A 93 13.93 29.87 -25.77
C PRO A 93 12.57 29.13 -25.81
N THR A 94 12.58 27.80 -25.77
CA THR A 94 11.39 26.96 -25.95
C THR A 94 10.88 26.31 -24.67
N PHE A 95 11.67 26.28 -23.60
CA PHE A 95 11.31 25.65 -22.34
C PHE A 95 12.00 26.30 -21.14
N THR A 96 11.49 26.02 -19.95
CA THR A 96 12.12 26.37 -18.67
C THR A 96 12.41 25.09 -17.90
N VAL A 97 13.62 24.97 -17.36
CA VAL A 97 14.04 23.84 -16.52
C VAL A 97 14.24 24.31 -15.08
N PHE A 98 13.74 23.51 -14.16
CA PHE A 98 13.82 23.70 -12.72
C PHE A 98 14.79 22.68 -12.15
N PHE A 99 15.67 23.13 -11.28
CA PHE A 99 16.64 22.29 -10.59
C PHE A 99 16.40 22.36 -9.09
N GLU A 100 16.53 21.22 -8.42
CA GLU A 100 16.76 21.16 -6.99
C GLU A 100 18.23 20.84 -6.79
N HIS A 101 18.95 21.69 -6.07
CA HIS A 101 20.42 21.66 -6.04
C HIS A 101 21.02 21.68 -7.46
N ASP A 102 21.60 20.56 -7.89
CA ASP A 102 22.26 20.37 -9.20
C ASP A 102 21.48 19.44 -10.14
N LYS A 103 20.30 18.93 -9.74
CA LYS A 103 19.52 17.95 -10.49
C LYS A 103 18.26 18.56 -11.06
N VAL A 104 17.92 18.18 -12.30
CA VAL A 104 16.64 18.54 -12.91
C VAL A 104 15.50 17.99 -12.07
N LEU A 105 14.66 18.89 -11.57
CA LEU A 105 13.40 18.58 -10.90
C LEU A 105 12.24 18.53 -11.89
N HIS A 106 12.17 19.47 -12.85
CA HIS A 106 11.11 19.48 -13.85
C HIS A 106 11.46 20.35 -15.05
N SER A 107 10.89 20.03 -16.21
CA SER A 107 11.06 20.79 -17.46
C SER A 107 9.68 21.15 -18.03
N VAL A 108 9.45 22.43 -18.31
CA VAL A 108 8.17 22.98 -18.77
C VAL A 108 8.34 23.63 -20.13
N ILE A 109 7.62 23.14 -21.14
CA ILE A 109 7.60 23.73 -22.49
C ILE A 109 6.76 25.02 -22.48
N HIS A 110 7.26 26.08 -23.10
CA HIS A 110 6.49 27.30 -23.31
C HIS A 110 5.38 27.02 -24.33
N ARG A 111 4.11 27.22 -23.95
CA ARG A 111 3.02 27.19 -24.93
C ARG A 111 3.02 28.50 -25.72
N SER A 112 3.14 28.39 -27.04
CA SER A 112 2.96 29.48 -28.00
C SER A 112 1.49 29.83 -28.22
#